data_AF-A0A1F9A8Y9-F1
#
_entry.id   AF-A0A1F9A8Y9-F1
#
_cell.length_a   1.000
_cell.length_b   1.000
_cell.length_c   1.000
_cell.angle_alpha   90.00
_cell.angle_beta   90.00
_cell.angle_gamma   90.00
#
_symmetry.space_group_name_H-M   'P 1'
#
loop_
_entity.id
_entity.type
_entity.pdbx_description
1 polymer ?
#
loop_
_entity_poly.entity_id
_entity_poly.type
_entity_poly.pdbx_seq_one_letter_code
_entity_poly.pdbx_strand_id
1 'polypeptide(L)' 'MPEKREITVGSFPSRCPYCNEVVEYRDLRPGVNRVRCEHCQRLYIKVVEPHPDMPSNDLGGK' A
#
# COMPACT_ATOMS: atom_id res chain seq x y z
N MET A 1 -25.25 16.99 -8.14
CA MET A 1 -24.26 16.15 -8.84
C MET A 1 -24.31 14.78 -8.17
N PRO A 2 -24.56 13.67 -8.88
CA PRO A 2 -24.63 12.37 -8.23
C PRO A 2 -23.25 11.98 -7.67
N GLU A 3 -23.22 11.54 -6.42
CA GLU A 3 -22.04 11.11 -5.70
C GLU A 3 -21.54 9.78 -6.30
N LYS A 4 -20.33 9.77 -6.85
CA LYS A 4 -19.75 8.58 -7.48
C LYS A 4 -19.18 7.70 -6.36
N ARG A 5 -19.85 6.58 -6.05
CA ARG A 5 -19.35 5.60 -5.07
C ARG A 5 -18.32 4.69 -5.74
N GLU A 6 -17.08 4.73 -5.30
CA GLU A 6 -16.07 3.77 -5.69
C GLU A 6 -16.30 2.47 -4.90
N ILE A 7 -16.46 1.36 -5.61
CA ILE A 7 -16.71 0.04 -5.02
C ILE A 7 -15.55 -0.85 -5.43
N THR A 8 -14.75 -1.28 -4.46
CA THR A 8 -13.67 -2.25 -4.70
C THR A 8 -14.30 -3.62 -4.97
N VAL A 9 -14.30 -4.04 -6.24
CA VAL A 9 -14.86 -5.34 -6.68
C VAL A 9 -13.89 -6.51 -6.54
N GLY A 10 -12.62 -6.25 -6.19
CA GLY A 10 -11.62 -7.29 -5.96
C GLY A 10 -10.23 -6.72 -5.70
N SER A 11 -9.49 -7.37 -4.80
CA SER A 11 -8.10 -7.07 -4.52
C SER A 11 -7.20 -8.14 -5.13
N PHE A 12 -6.23 -7.72 -5.94
CA PHE A 12 -5.25 -8.65 -6.50
C PHE A 12 -4.03 -8.74 -5.57
N PRO A 13 -3.45 -9.95 -5.43
CA PRO A 13 -2.23 -10.11 -4.65
C PRO A 13 -1.10 -9.31 -5.28
N SER A 14 -0.24 -8.74 -4.42
CA SER A 14 0.97 -8.08 -4.87
C SER A 14 1.98 -9.09 -5.41
N ARG A 15 2.74 -8.70 -6.44
CA ARG A 15 3.76 -9.56 -7.08
C ARG A 15 5.11 -8.88 -7.15
N CYS A 16 6.17 -9.68 -7.08
CA CYS A 16 7.53 -9.21 -7.28
C CYS A 16 7.75 -8.83 -8.77
N PRO A 17 8.28 -7.63 -9.07
CA PRO A 17 8.52 -7.20 -10.45
C PRO A 17 9.60 -7.99 -11.18
N TYR A 18 10.39 -8.81 -10.48
CA TYR A 18 11.51 -9.55 -11.08
C TYR A 18 11.24 -11.04 -11.28
N CYS A 19 10.62 -11.71 -10.30
CA CYS A 19 10.35 -13.15 -10.38
C CYS A 19 8.86 -13.49 -10.51
N ASN A 20 7.98 -12.50 -10.50
CA ASN A 20 6.53 -12.65 -10.62
C ASN A 20 5.85 -13.50 -9.51
N GLU A 21 6.61 -13.92 -8.50
CA GLU A 21 6.07 -14.57 -7.31
C GLU A 21 5.19 -13.61 -6.50
N VAL A 22 4.17 -14.16 -5.86
CA VAL A 22 3.30 -13.42 -4.95
C VAL A 22 4.10 -12.97 -3.74
N VAL A 23 3.95 -11.71 -3.35
CA VAL A 23 4.66 -11.11 -2.21
C VAL A 23 3.66 -10.47 -1.26
N GLU A 24 3.87 -10.70 0.03
CA GLU A 24 3.17 -9.99 1.09
C GLU A 24 4.04 -8.83 1.58
N TYR A 25 3.45 -7.65 1.65
CA TYR A 25 4.12 -6.48 2.20
C TYR A 25 3.66 -6.28 3.65
N ARG A 26 4.59 -6.40 4.61
CA ARG A 26 4.34 -6.09 6.02
C ARG A 26 4.86 -4.70 6.35
N ASP A 27 4.07 -3.92 7.09
CA ASP A 27 4.47 -2.66 7.71
C ASP A 27 5.03 -1.57 6.75
N LEU A 28 4.50 -1.48 5.53
CA LEU A 28 4.90 -0.40 4.62
C LEU A 28 4.35 0.95 5.11
N ARG A 29 5.23 1.94 5.15
CA ARG A 29 4.84 3.32 5.45
C ARG A 29 4.34 4.01 4.18
N PRO A 30 3.45 5.00 4.27
CA PRO A 30 3.14 5.87 3.14
C PRO A 30 4.43 6.45 2.54
N GLY A 31 4.48 6.52 1.21
CA GLY A 31 5.64 6.96 0.45
C GLY A 31 6.50 5.81 -0.09
N VAL A 32 7.82 6.05 -0.15
CA VAL A 32 8.79 5.19 -0.84
C VAL A 32 9.38 4.17 0.14
N ASN A 33 9.18 2.89 -0.13
CA ASN A 33 9.74 1.80 0.67
C ASN A 33 10.72 0.98 -0.17
N ARG A 34 11.87 0.65 0.42
CA ARG A 34 12.80 -0.35 -0.14
C ARG A 34 12.39 -1.72 0.36
N VAL A 35 12.03 -2.60 -0.56
CA VAL A 35 11.57 -3.96 -0.23
C VAL A 35 12.50 -4.97 -0.87
N ARG A 36 12.79 -6.05 -0.14
CA ARG A 36 13.52 -7.22 -0.64
C ARG A 36 12.54 -8.35 -0.88
N CYS A 37 12.54 -8.93 -2.08
CA CYS A 37 11.73 -10.12 -2.36
C CYS A 37 12.25 -11.32 -1.57
N GLU A 38 11.38 -12.06 -0.89
CA GLU A 38 11.78 -13.28 -0.16
C GLU A 38 12.17 -14.44 -1.10
N HIS A 39 11.59 -14.48 -2.30
CA HIS A 39 11.84 -15.54 -3.29
C HIS A 39 13.13 -15.33 -4.08
N CYS A 40 13.28 -14.18 -4.74
CA CYS A 40 14.43 -13.91 -5.60
C CYS A 40 15.51 -13.03 -4.96
N GLN A 41 15.28 -12.57 -3.72
CA GLN A 41 16.24 -11.80 -2.92
C GLN A 41 16.65 -10.43 -3.51
N ARG A 42 16.05 -10.00 -4.62
CA ARG A 42 16.28 -8.70 -5.25
C ARG A 42 15.59 -7.57 -4.50
N LEU A 43 16.25 -6.42 -4.45
CA LEU A 43 15.73 -5.17 -3.90
C LEU A 43 14.96 -4.38 -4.97
N TYR A 44 13.82 -3.80 -4.59
CA TYR A 44 13.05 -2.88 -5.42
C TYR A 44 12.33 -1.83 -4.57
N ILE A 45 11.77 -0.84 -5.25
CA ILE A 45 10.99 0.23 -4.64
C ILE A 45 9.51 -0.08 -4.74
N LYS A 46 8.81 0.03 -3.61
CA LYS A 46 7.34 0.01 -3.53
C LYS A 46 6.88 1.38 -3.05
N VAL A 47 6.07 2.05 -3.87
CA VAL A 47 5.40 3.30 -3.50
C VAL A 47 4.02 2.96 -2.94
N VAL A 48 3.71 3.48 -1.75
CA VAL A 48 2.42 3.34 -1.09
C VAL A 48 1.79 4.71 -0.99
N GLU A 49 0.62 4.89 -1.57
CA GLU A 49 -0.10 6.16 -1.46
C GLU A 49 -0.67 6.32 -0.03
N PRO A 50 -0.66 7.54 0.52
CA PRO A 50 -1.35 7.80 1.78
C PRO A 50 -2.85 7.58 1.57
N HIS A 51 -3.46 6.67 2.35
CA HIS A 51 -4.91 6.48 2.29
C HIS A 51 -5.60 7.75 2.81
N PRO A 52 -6.58 8.32 2.08
CA PRO A 52 -7.22 9.59 2.46
C PRO A 52 -8.17 9.51 3.67
N ASP A 53 -8.36 8.34 4.29
CA ASP A 53 -9.47 8.07 5.23
C ASP A 53 -9.05 7.78 6.69
N MET A 54 -7.95 8.36 7.16
CA MET A 54 -7.75 8.48 8.61
C MET A 54 -7.85 9.96 9.03
N PRO A 55 -8.94 10.39 9.69
CA PRO A 55 -8.93 11.65 10.39
C PRO A 55 -7.85 11.57 11.48
N SER A 56 -6.92 12.52 11.46
CA SER A 56 -6.07 12.76 12.63
C SER A 56 -7.00 13.12 13.79
N ASN A 57 -7.04 12.27 14.82
CA ASN A 57 -7.62 12.67 16.10
C ASN A 57 -6.72 13.78 16.67
N ASP A 58 -7.05 15.03 16.33
CA ASP A 58 -6.55 16.21 17.02
C ASP A 58 -7.26 16.29 18.38
N LEU A 59 -6.59 15.75 19.40
CA LEU A 59 -6.91 16.01 20.80
C LEU A 59 -6.34 17.39 21.16
N GLY A 60 -7.14 18.43 20.95
CA GLY A 60 -6.99 19.75 21.56
C GLY A 60 -8.38 20.27 21.92
N GLY A 61 -8.81 20.23 23.18
CA GLY A 61 -8.24 21.04 24.25
C GLY A 61 -9.09 22.31 24.39
N LYS A 62 -10.12 22.25 25.23
CA LYS A 62 -10.82 23.41 25.78
C LYS A 62 -11.28 23.10 27.20
#